data_AF-A0A964RNK8-F1
#
_entry.id   AF-A0A964RNK8-F1
#
_cell.length_a   1.000
_cell.length_b   1.000
_cell.length_c   1.000
_cell.angle_alpha   90.00
_cell.angle_beta   90.00
_cell.angle_gamma   90.00
#
_symmetry.space_group_name_H-M   'P 1'
#
loop_
_entity.id
_entity.type
_entity.pdbx_description
1 polymer ?
#
loop_
_entity_poly.entity_id
_entity_poly.type
_entity_poly.pdbx_seq_one_letter_code
_entity_poly.pdbx_strand_id
1 'polypeptide(L)'
;MEKKMDKNYQWYILDCNILSENIYRQAFDSITMEINDLKYLVEADWGDQYKAKGKLFIIVSFPLEESPLLRETINNEMGQCLSDLQIKAKKSLDSVLPSNDNSLLSDDFEIAVKKVREEVQREFRRCLESAPSFNSVFKDYGRFISIDLVLIQDILA
;
A
#
# COMPACT_ATOMS: atom_id res chain seq x y z
N MET A 1 6.82 -39.83 4.59
CA MET A 1 7.82 -38.94 3.99
C MET A 1 7.34 -37.52 4.22
N GLU A 2 7.97 -36.81 5.15
CA GLU A 2 7.75 -35.37 5.32
C GLU A 2 8.23 -34.68 4.04
N LYS A 3 7.29 -34.17 3.24
CA LYS A 3 7.63 -33.32 2.11
C LYS A 3 8.10 -31.99 2.69
N LYS A 4 9.41 -31.75 2.59
CA LYS A 4 10.01 -30.42 2.74
C LYS A 4 9.20 -29.46 1.87
N MET A 5 8.59 -28.46 2.50
CA MET A 5 8.08 -27.28 1.79
C MET A 5 9.24 -26.72 0.97
N ASP A 6 9.12 -26.84 -0.35
CA ASP A 6 10.10 -26.30 -1.27
C ASP A 6 10.03 -24.78 -1.24
N LYS A 7 11.22 -24.16 -1.20
CA LYS A 7 11.47 -22.75 -0.86
C LYS A 7 11.03 -21.74 -1.94
N ASN A 8 10.16 -22.16 -2.87
CA ASN A 8 9.76 -21.35 -4.04
C ASN A 8 8.36 -20.73 -3.93
N TYR A 9 7.62 -20.94 -2.83
CA TYR A 9 6.36 -20.23 -2.54
C TYR A 9 6.53 -18.72 -2.25
N GLN A 10 7.72 -18.14 -2.49
CA GLN A 10 8.06 -16.75 -2.18
C GLN A 10 7.73 -15.72 -3.28
N TRP A 11 7.17 -16.12 -4.43
CA TRP A 11 7.03 -15.19 -5.57
C TRP A 11 5.79 -14.28 -5.54
N TYR A 12 5.00 -14.28 -4.48
CA TYR A 12 4.04 -13.20 -4.17
C TYR A 12 4.05 -12.80 -2.69
N ILE A 13 5.23 -12.84 -2.04
CA ILE A 13 5.47 -11.89 -0.96
C ILE A 13 5.73 -10.57 -1.67
N LEU A 14 4.66 -9.78 -1.86
CA LEU A 14 4.76 -8.42 -2.35
C LEU A 14 5.47 -7.61 -1.26
N ASP A 15 6.80 -7.68 -1.33
CA ASP A 15 7.76 -6.76 -0.77
C ASP A 15 7.31 -6.02 0.49
N CYS A 16 7.59 -6.64 1.63
CA CYS A 16 8.19 -5.87 2.72
C CYS A 16 9.45 -5.08 2.27
N ASN A 17 9.93 -5.25 1.02
CA ASN A 17 10.91 -4.37 0.40
C ASN A 17 10.35 -3.03 -0.11
N ILE A 18 9.04 -2.78 -0.13
CA ILE A 18 8.49 -1.41 -0.24
C ILE A 18 8.92 -0.59 0.98
N LEU A 19 9.11 -1.25 2.13
CA LEU A 19 9.88 -0.68 3.21
C LEU A 19 11.37 -0.66 2.82
N SER A 20 11.99 -1.76 2.37
CA SER A 20 13.47 -1.78 2.21
C SER A 20 14.12 -0.89 1.12
N GLU A 21 13.53 -0.64 -0.04
CA GLU A 21 14.27 0.01 -1.15
C GLU A 21 14.41 1.53 -1.00
N ASN A 22 13.63 2.16 -0.10
CA ASN A 22 13.82 3.55 0.32
C ASN A 22 14.25 3.71 1.80
N ILE A 23 14.36 2.64 2.59
CA ILE A 23 14.73 2.67 4.02
C ILE A 23 16.24 2.44 4.20
N TYR A 24 17.04 3.39 3.76
CA TYR A 24 18.39 3.51 4.31
C TYR A 24 18.32 4.26 5.66
N ARG A 25 18.34 3.47 6.76
CA ARG A 25 18.83 3.81 8.12
C ARG A 25 17.95 4.58 9.13
N GLN A 26 16.73 5.02 8.83
CA GLN A 26 15.87 5.71 9.83
C GLN A 26 14.70 4.82 10.29
N ALA A 27 14.34 4.89 11.58
CA ALA A 27 13.11 4.29 12.07
C ALA A 27 11.92 5.14 11.60
N PHE A 28 10.87 4.50 11.09
CA PHE A 28 9.66 5.16 10.57
C PHE A 28 8.44 4.76 11.37
N ASP A 29 7.49 5.68 11.45
CA ASP A 29 6.11 5.45 11.87
C ASP A 29 5.17 5.59 10.66
N SER A 30 3.94 5.11 10.77
CA SER A 30 3.00 5.10 9.63
C SER A 30 1.53 5.34 9.98
N ILE A 31 0.80 5.91 9.02
CA ILE A 31 -0.66 5.95 8.99
C ILE A 31 -1.12 4.99 7.88
N THR A 32 -1.92 4.00 8.26
CA THR A 32 -2.44 2.97 7.36
C THR A 32 -3.94 3.16 7.15
N MET A 33 -4.37 3.17 5.89
CA MET A 33 -5.76 3.32 5.49
C MET A 33 -6.17 2.14 4.60
N GLU A 34 -7.12 1.34 5.05
CA GLU A 34 -7.65 0.21 4.26
C GLU A 34 -8.50 0.72 3.09
N ILE A 35 -8.23 0.22 1.89
CA ILE A 35 -8.98 0.58 0.67
C ILE A 35 -10.04 -0.48 0.39
N ASN A 36 -9.63 -1.75 0.40
CA ASN A 36 -10.47 -2.90 0.08
C ASN A 36 -9.97 -4.18 0.79
N ASP A 37 -10.92 -5.07 1.07
CA ASP A 37 -10.69 -6.47 1.42
C ASP A 37 -11.01 -7.33 0.18
N LEU A 38 -10.10 -8.25 -0.16
CA LEU A 38 -10.13 -9.05 -1.37
C LEU A 38 -10.16 -10.53 -0.98
N LYS A 39 -10.97 -11.29 -1.69
CA LYS A 39 -10.90 -12.74 -1.70
C LYS A 39 -10.91 -13.19 -3.15
N TYR A 40 -9.96 -14.05 -3.50
CA TYR A 40 -9.74 -14.47 -4.87
C TYR A 40 -9.07 -15.83 -4.92
N LEU A 41 -9.03 -16.41 -6.11
CA LEU A 41 -8.25 -17.60 -6.39
C LEU A 41 -6.83 -17.20 -6.83
N VAL A 42 -5.87 -17.99 -6.38
CA VAL A 42 -4.50 -18.00 -6.88
C VAL A 42 -4.26 -19.34 -7.53
N GLU A 43 -3.77 -19.34 -8.75
CA GLU A 43 -3.40 -20.55 -9.48
C GLU A 43 -1.90 -20.81 -9.33
N ALA A 44 -1.54 -22.03 -8.94
CA ALA A 44 -0.16 -22.50 -8.93
C ALA A 44 0.27 -22.97 -10.32
N ASP A 45 1.58 -22.99 -10.58
CA ASP A 45 2.15 -23.37 -11.88
C ASP A 45 1.73 -24.76 -12.40
N TRP A 46 1.28 -25.66 -11.52
CA TRP A 46 0.79 -27.00 -11.87
C TRP A 46 -0.74 -27.10 -11.98
N GLY A 47 -1.46 -25.97 -11.94
CA GLY A 47 -2.90 -25.85 -12.17
C GLY A 47 -3.80 -25.96 -10.94
N ASP A 48 -3.24 -26.15 -9.74
CA ASP A 48 -4.03 -26.13 -8.50
C ASP A 48 -4.47 -24.71 -8.16
N GLN A 49 -5.71 -24.55 -7.70
CA GLN A 49 -6.27 -23.26 -7.29
C GLN A 49 -6.47 -23.20 -5.78
N TYR A 50 -5.98 -22.12 -5.17
CA TYR A 50 -6.05 -21.86 -3.73
C TYR A 50 -6.82 -20.58 -3.46
N LYS A 51 -7.54 -20.53 -2.34
CA LYS A 51 -8.18 -19.30 -1.88
C LYS A 51 -7.14 -18.40 -1.21
N ALA A 52 -7.03 -17.17 -1.68
CA ALA A 52 -6.25 -16.13 -1.04
C ALA A 52 -7.19 -15.07 -0.46
N LYS A 53 -6.76 -14.49 0.65
CA LYS A 53 -7.35 -13.27 1.20
C LYS A 53 -6.30 -12.17 1.12
N GLY A 54 -6.65 -11.01 0.56
CA GLY A 54 -5.76 -9.87 0.44
C GLY A 54 -6.42 -8.60 0.94
N LYS A 55 -5.62 -7.64 1.38
CA LYS A 55 -6.09 -6.30 1.72
C LYS A 55 -5.22 -5.26 1.03
N LEU A 56 -5.87 -4.28 0.41
CA LEU A 56 -5.21 -3.12 -0.18
C LEU A 56 -5.19 -1.99 0.84
N PHE A 57 -4.02 -1.37 1.01
CA PHE A 57 -3.82 -0.25 1.92
C PHE A 57 -3.13 0.91 1.22
N ILE A 58 -3.50 2.14 1.59
CA ILE A 58 -2.62 3.29 1.47
C ILE A 58 -1.83 3.41 2.76
N ILE A 59 -0.50 3.51 2.67
CA ILE A 59 0.40 3.66 3.81
C ILE A 59 1.16 4.96 3.65
N VAL A 60 0.99 5.88 4.59
CA VAL A 60 1.84 7.08 4.71
C VAL A 60 2.93 6.78 5.72
N SER A 61 4.20 6.91 5.34
CA SER A 61 5.36 6.66 6.20
C SER A 61 6.09 7.96 6.51
N PHE A 62 6.57 8.14 7.74
CA PHE A 62 7.27 9.34 8.20
C PHE A 62 8.28 9.04 9.32
N PRO A 63 9.29 9.89 9.56
CA PRO A 63 10.33 9.62 10.57
C PRO A 63 9.80 9.48 11.99
N LEU A 64 10.35 8.54 12.76
CA LEU A 64 9.94 8.23 14.13
C LEU A 64 10.33 9.31 15.15
N GLU A 65 11.42 10.04 14.91
CA GLU A 65 12.01 11.03 15.84
C GLU A 65 11.00 12.12 16.29
N GLU A 66 10.02 12.42 15.44
CA GLU A 66 8.95 13.41 15.67
C GLU A 66 7.55 12.79 15.50
N SER A 67 7.42 11.47 15.61
CA SER A 67 6.22 10.71 15.20
C SER A 67 4.91 11.27 15.78
N PRO A 68 4.79 11.60 17.10
CA PRO A 68 3.52 12.08 17.63
C PRO A 68 3.07 13.40 17.00
N LEU A 69 3.99 14.36 16.86
CA LEU A 69 3.69 15.68 16.31
C LEU A 69 3.51 15.64 14.79
N LEU A 70 4.33 14.86 14.07
CA LEU A 70 4.17 14.62 12.64
C LEU A 70 2.84 13.95 12.34
N ARG A 71 2.47 12.90 13.10
CA ARG A 71 1.19 12.21 12.94
C ARG A 71 0.02 13.15 13.14
N GLU A 72 0.04 13.95 14.21
CA GLU A 72 -0.99 14.96 14.47
C GLU A 72 -1.08 15.97 13.31
N THR A 73 0.06 16.48 12.85
CA THR A 73 0.13 17.45 11.75
C THR A 73 -0.40 16.86 10.43
N ILE A 74 -0.01 15.62 10.10
CA ILE A 74 -0.51 14.92 8.91
C ILE A 74 -2.03 14.74 9.03
N ASN A 75 -2.54 14.30 10.18
CA ASN A 75 -3.98 14.13 10.37
C ASN A 75 -4.75 15.45 10.26
N ASN A 76 -4.23 16.54 10.82
CA ASN A 76 -4.90 17.84 10.87
C ASN A 76 -4.86 18.57 9.52
N GLU A 77 -3.69 18.63 8.86
CA GLU A 77 -3.53 19.40 7.62
C GLU A 77 -3.78 18.57 6.36
N MET A 78 -3.52 17.26 6.41
CA MET A 78 -3.62 16.38 5.24
C MET A 78 -4.77 15.38 5.32
N GLY A 79 -5.50 15.30 6.44
CA GLY A 79 -6.55 14.30 6.66
C GLY A 79 -7.59 14.24 5.53
N GLN A 80 -8.09 15.40 5.07
CA GLN A 80 -9.03 15.44 3.95
C GLN A 80 -8.39 14.95 2.64
N CYS A 81 -7.16 15.38 2.33
CA CYS A 81 -6.46 14.90 1.14
C CYS A 81 -6.25 13.38 1.19
N LEU A 82 -5.84 12.84 2.34
CA LEU A 82 -5.66 11.39 2.51
C LEU A 82 -6.98 10.62 2.32
N SER A 83 -8.08 11.15 2.85
CA SER A 83 -9.42 10.58 2.63
C SER A 83 -9.81 10.61 1.14
N ASP A 84 -9.55 11.72 0.44
CA ASP A 84 -9.87 11.85 -0.99
C ASP A 84 -9.03 10.88 -1.84
N LEU A 85 -7.74 10.72 -1.51
CA LEU A 85 -6.84 9.76 -2.14
C LEU A 85 -7.33 8.31 -1.93
N GLN A 86 -7.76 7.96 -0.71
CA GLN A 86 -8.31 6.65 -0.39
C GLN A 86 -9.55 6.34 -1.24
N ILE A 87 -10.51 7.27 -1.29
CA ILE A 87 -11.75 7.13 -2.07
C ILE A 87 -11.43 6.99 -3.57
N LYS A 88 -10.52 7.82 -4.06
CA LYS A 88 -10.12 7.79 -5.48
C LYS A 88 -9.41 6.48 -5.84
N ALA A 89 -8.45 6.04 -5.01
CA ALA A 89 -7.74 4.79 -5.22
C ALA A 89 -8.71 3.60 -5.24
N LYS A 90 -9.66 3.57 -4.31
CA LYS A 90 -10.73 2.56 -4.29
C LYS A 90 -11.48 2.53 -5.62
N LYS A 91 -12.07 3.67 -6.00
CA LYS A 91 -12.88 3.79 -7.22
C LYS A 91 -12.11 3.43 -8.49
N SER A 92 -10.83 3.79 -8.57
CA SER A 92 -9.99 3.48 -9.72
C SER A 92 -9.63 2.00 -9.84
N LEU A 93 -9.69 1.25 -8.73
CA LEU A 93 -9.40 -0.19 -8.72
C LEU A 93 -10.65 -1.06 -8.85
N ASP A 94 -11.85 -0.54 -8.54
CA ASP A 94 -13.11 -1.31 -8.52
C ASP A 94 -13.33 -2.18 -9.77
N SER A 95 -12.91 -1.72 -10.95
CA SER A 95 -13.10 -2.46 -12.21
C SER A 95 -12.15 -3.64 -12.40
N VAL A 96 -11.02 -3.70 -11.68
CA VAL A 96 -10.04 -4.80 -11.76
C VAL A 96 -10.08 -5.72 -10.55
N LEU A 97 -10.91 -5.40 -9.55
CA LEU A 97 -11.11 -6.26 -8.39
C LEU A 97 -11.85 -7.54 -8.79
N PRO A 98 -11.57 -8.67 -8.10
CA PRO A 98 -12.27 -9.92 -8.32
C PRO A 98 -13.78 -9.72 -8.10
N SER A 99 -14.58 -10.22 -9.05
CA SER A 99 -16.05 -10.08 -9.00
C SER A 99 -16.71 -10.90 -7.88
N ASN A 100 -16.02 -11.94 -7.38
CA ASN A 100 -16.43 -12.78 -6.27
C ASN A 100 -15.24 -13.55 -5.68
N ASP A 101 -15.45 -14.18 -4.51
CA ASP A 101 -14.46 -14.95 -3.74
C ASP A 101 -13.81 -16.12 -4.50
N ASN A 102 -14.34 -16.53 -5.66
CA ASN A 102 -13.81 -17.63 -6.47
C ASN A 102 -13.32 -17.17 -7.87
N SER A 103 -13.06 -15.88 -8.05
CA SER A 103 -12.47 -15.36 -9.29
C SER A 103 -10.95 -15.27 -9.16
N LEU A 104 -10.23 -15.54 -10.26
CA LEU A 104 -8.83 -15.12 -10.39
C LEU A 104 -8.75 -13.59 -10.41
N LEU A 105 -7.58 -13.04 -10.08
CA LEU A 105 -7.29 -11.63 -10.38
C LEU A 105 -7.27 -11.42 -11.89
N SER A 106 -7.69 -10.24 -12.33
CA SER A 106 -7.57 -9.85 -13.75
C SER A 106 -6.10 -9.74 -14.15
N ASP A 107 -5.77 -10.09 -15.39
CA ASP A 107 -4.44 -9.88 -15.97
C ASP A 107 -4.02 -8.39 -15.91
N ASP A 108 -5.00 -7.48 -15.92
CA ASP A 108 -4.78 -6.03 -15.83
C ASP A 108 -4.56 -5.52 -14.40
N PHE A 109 -4.71 -6.37 -13.38
CA PHE A 109 -4.71 -5.95 -11.97
C PHE A 109 -3.40 -5.24 -11.59
N GLU A 110 -2.25 -5.82 -11.91
CA GLU A 110 -0.95 -5.24 -11.57
C GLU A 110 -0.71 -3.89 -12.25
N ILE A 111 -1.11 -3.78 -13.52
CA ILE A 111 -0.98 -2.54 -14.30
C ILE A 111 -1.86 -1.45 -13.69
N ALA A 112 -3.10 -1.79 -13.33
CA ALA A 112 -4.01 -0.86 -12.70
C ALA A 112 -3.52 -0.41 -11.31
N VAL A 113 -3.05 -1.34 -10.47
CA VAL A 113 -2.45 -1.03 -9.16
C VAL A 113 -1.25 -0.10 -9.30
N LYS A 114 -0.32 -0.39 -10.23
CA LYS A 114 0.84 0.47 -10.48
C LYS A 114 0.44 1.88 -10.90
N LYS A 115 -0.52 2.00 -11.82
CA LYS A 115 -1.00 3.31 -12.27
C LYS A 115 -1.64 4.11 -11.12
N VAL A 116 -2.49 3.45 -10.32
CA VAL A 116 -3.12 4.10 -9.16
C VAL A 116 -2.07 4.50 -8.12
N ARG A 117 -1.05 3.68 -7.88
CA ARG A 117 0.08 4.00 -7.00
C ARG A 117 0.79 5.29 -7.43
N GLU A 118 1.15 5.40 -8.70
CA GLU A 118 1.82 6.60 -9.25
C GLU A 118 0.95 7.86 -9.12
N GLU A 119 -0.36 7.74 -9.36
CA GLU A 119 -1.30 8.85 -9.20
C GLU A 119 -1.43 9.30 -7.75
N VAL A 120 -1.56 8.35 -6.81
CA VAL A 120 -1.64 8.61 -5.36
C VAL A 120 -0.37 9.31 -4.87
N GLN A 121 0.80 8.81 -5.26
CA GLN A 121 2.09 9.41 -4.89
C GLN A 121 2.22 10.86 -5.38
N ARG A 122 1.86 11.11 -6.64
CA ARG A 122 1.90 12.45 -7.23
C ARG A 122 0.95 13.42 -6.53
N GLU A 123 -0.26 12.98 -6.21
CA GLU A 123 -1.27 13.84 -5.58
C GLU A 123 -0.98 14.09 -4.11
N PHE A 124 -0.53 13.07 -3.38
CA PHE A 124 -0.02 13.22 -2.02
C PHE A 124 1.10 14.25 -1.95
N ARG A 125 2.06 14.19 -2.91
CA ARG A 125 3.17 15.14 -2.94
C ARG A 125 2.67 16.59 -3.08
N ARG A 126 1.67 16.83 -3.92
CA ARG A 126 1.05 18.15 -4.06
C ARG A 126 0.37 18.61 -2.77
N CYS A 127 -0.34 17.71 -2.08
CA CYS A 127 -0.95 18.03 -0.79
C CYS A 127 0.11 18.40 0.25
N LEU A 128 1.18 17.62 0.34
CA LEU A 128 2.27 17.84 1.28
C LEU A 128 2.97 19.18 1.02
N GLU A 129 3.23 19.53 -0.25
CA GLU A 129 3.84 20.80 -0.64
C GLU A 129 2.91 22.01 -0.46
N SER A 130 1.60 21.79 -0.38
CA SER A 130 0.63 22.85 -0.09
C SER A 130 0.38 23.08 1.40
N ALA A 131 0.76 22.11 2.24
CA ALA A 131 0.46 22.11 3.66
C ALA A 131 1.42 23.07 4.43
N PRO A 132 0.89 24.08 5.16
CA PRO A 132 1.70 25.14 5.76
C PRO A 132 2.81 24.64 6.71
N SER A 133 2.52 23.63 7.53
CA SER A 133 3.49 23.13 8.51
C SER A 133 4.68 22.43 7.85
N PHE A 134 4.48 21.80 6.69
CA PHE A 134 5.56 21.13 5.94
C PHE A 134 6.42 22.10 5.12
N ASN A 135 5.94 23.33 4.89
CA ASN A 135 6.73 24.40 4.29
C ASN A 135 7.51 25.26 5.30
N SER A 136 7.19 25.14 6.58
CA SER A 136 7.74 26.00 7.64
C SER A 136 8.40 25.20 8.75
N VAL A 137 7.62 24.47 9.55
CA VAL A 137 8.06 23.72 10.73
C VAL A 137 8.82 22.44 10.35
N PHE A 138 8.32 21.70 9.36
CA PHE A 138 8.82 20.38 8.95
C PHE A 138 9.52 20.40 7.59
N LYS A 139 10.08 21.54 7.18
CA LYS A 139 10.68 21.73 5.85
C LYS A 139 11.74 20.66 5.51
N ASP A 140 12.54 20.25 6.49
CA ASP A 140 13.59 19.23 6.30
C ASP A 140 13.04 17.80 6.33
N TYR A 141 11.84 17.60 6.88
CA TYR A 141 11.17 16.32 7.01
C TYR A 141 10.30 15.96 5.82
N GLY A 142 9.78 16.94 5.08
CA GLY A 142 8.84 16.72 3.97
C GLY A 142 9.36 15.82 2.85
N ARG A 143 10.68 15.61 2.73
CA ARG A 143 11.27 14.65 1.77
C ARG A 143 11.27 13.19 2.26
N PHE A 144 11.13 12.99 3.57
CA PHE A 144 11.11 11.68 4.23
C PHE A 144 9.70 11.19 4.51
N ILE A 145 8.69 12.00 4.17
CA ILE A 145 7.29 11.60 4.24
C ILE A 145 6.90 11.07 2.87
N SER A 146 6.48 9.82 2.82
CA SER A 146 6.11 9.12 1.59
C SER A 146 4.74 8.46 1.72
N ILE A 147 4.15 8.12 0.58
CA ILE A 147 2.90 7.37 0.50
C ILE A 147 3.09 6.19 -0.45
N ASP A 148 2.48 5.05 -0.15
CA ASP A 148 2.42 3.94 -1.07
C ASP A 148 1.08 3.20 -1.01
N LEU A 149 0.76 2.48 -2.08
CA LEU A 149 -0.35 1.56 -2.23
C LEU A 149 0.18 0.12 -2.16
N VAL A 150 -0.24 -0.63 -1.14
CA VAL A 150 0.30 -1.96 -0.85
C VAL A 150 -0.82 -3.00 -0.79
N LEU A 151 -0.62 -4.14 -1.43
CA LEU A 151 -1.42 -5.35 -1.25
C LEU A 151 -0.73 -6.24 -0.21
N ILE A 152 -1.41 -6.54 0.88
CA ILE A 152 -0.97 -7.53 1.87
C ILE A 152 -1.84 -8.78 1.67
N GLN A 153 -1.22 -9.92 1.37
CA GLN A 153 -1.91 -11.17 1.05
C GLN A 153 -1.58 -12.27 2.07
N ASP A 154 -2.62 -12.97 2.51
CA ASP A 154 -2.57 -14.22 3.25
C ASP A 154 -3.12 -15.36 2.36
N ILE A 155 -2.36 -16.44 2.21
CA ILE A 155 -2.83 -17.66 1.54
C ILE A 155 -3.58 -18.51 2.57
N LEU A 156 -4.85 -18.83 2.29
CA LEU A 156 -5.65 -19.69 3.15
C LEU A 156 -5.36 -21.14 2.77
N ALA A 157 -4.64 -21.84 3.66
CA ALA A 157 -4.37 -23.28 3.54
C ALA A 157 -5.62 -24.13 3.82
#